data_AF-A0A957SBD2-F1
#
_entry.id   AF-A0A957SBD2-F1
#
_cell.length_a   1.000
_cell.length_b   1.000
_cell.length_c   1.000
_cell.angle_alpha   90.00
_cell.angle_beta   90.00
_cell.angle_gamma   90.00
#
_symmetry.space_group_name_H-M   'P 1'
#
loop_
_entity.id
_entity.type
_entity.pdbx_description
1 polymer ?
#
loop_
_entity_poly.entity_id
_entity_poly.type
_entity_poly.pdbx_seq_one_letter_code
_entity_poly.pdbx_strand_id
1 'polypeptide(L)' 'MAQVSENRSKVITDEQAKILATYLGFRHFYRHSYSHFLDWDDLEKLVTPLYITWHDLRPQLQRFVDTLAEP' A
#
# COMPACT_ATOMS: atom_id res chain seq x y z
N MET A 1 8.94 15.27 5.74
CA MET A 1 9.76 14.27 5.02
C MET A 1 10.43 13.40 6.06
N ALA A 2 10.32 12.07 5.98
CA ALA A 2 10.90 11.18 6.98
C ALA A 2 12.44 11.19 6.87
N GLN A 3 13.11 11.28 8.02
CA GLN A 3 14.58 11.33 8.10
C GLN A 3 15.14 9.93 7.77
N VAL A 4 16.08 9.85 6.82
CA VAL A 4 16.77 8.60 6.47
C VAL A 4 17.68 8.24 7.63
N SER A 5 17.35 7.16 8.34
CA SER A 5 18.21 6.56 9.34
C SER A 5 18.84 5.33 8.71
N GLU A 6 20.18 5.20 8.78
CA GLU A 6 20.95 4.12 8.12
C GLU A 6 20.58 2.69 8.56
N ASN A 7 19.70 2.54 9.56
CA ASN A 7 19.42 1.28 10.24
C ASN A 7 17.96 0.79 10.10
N ARG A 8 17.20 1.31 9.12
CA ARG A 8 15.85 0.80 8.83
C ARG A 8 15.85 -0.03 7.56
N SER A 9 15.81 -1.35 7.73
CA SER A 9 15.54 -2.31 6.66
C SER A 9 14.21 -1.98 5.97
N LYS A 10 14.17 -2.14 4.64
CA LYS A 10 12.96 -1.92 3.86
C LYS A 10 11.88 -2.91 4.31
N VAL A 11 10.73 -2.40 4.75
CA VAL A 11 9.58 -3.21 5.21
C VAL A 11 8.88 -3.89 4.03
N ILE A 12 8.81 -3.18 2.90
CA ILE A 12 8.16 -3.64 1.68
C ILE A 12 9.08 -3.38 0.49
N THR A 13 8.88 -4.12 -0.60
CA THR A 13 9.59 -3.90 -1.85
C THR A 13 9.18 -2.59 -2.51
N ASP A 14 10.05 -2.05 -3.36
CA ASP A 14 9.76 -0.82 -4.11
C ASP A 14 8.55 -0.99 -5.04
N GLU A 15 8.34 -2.21 -5.56
CA GLU A 15 7.18 -2.54 -6.40
C GLU A 15 5.88 -2.52 -5.59
N GLN A 16 5.89 -3.14 -4.40
CA GLN A 16 4.73 -3.11 -3.51
C GLN A 16 4.39 -1.68 -3.08
N ALA A 17 5.41 -0.84 -2.84
CA ALA A 17 5.22 0.56 -2.51
C ALA A 17 4.53 1.35 -3.63
N LYS A 18 4.90 1.12 -4.90
CA LYS A 18 4.23 1.74 -6.05
C LYS A 18 2.76 1.31 -6.16
N ILE A 19 2.49 0.01 -6.01
CA ILE A 19 1.12 -0.52 -6.04
C ILE A 19 0.28 0.15 -4.95
N LEU A 20 0.78 0.19 -3.71
CA LEU A 20 0.08 0.82 -2.57
C LEU A 20 -0.12 2.32 -2.75
N ALA A 21 0.80 3.01 -3.42
CA ALA A 21 0.65 4.44 -3.74
C ALA A 21 -0.58 4.70 -4.61
N THR A 22 -0.94 3.79 -5.52
CA THR A 22 -2.16 3.89 -6.34
C THR A 22 -3.43 3.86 -5.47
N TYR A 23 -3.49 2.96 -4.49
CA TYR A 23 -4.63 2.90 -3.54
C TYR A 23 -4.72 4.16 -2.68
N LEU A 24 -3.57 4.69 -2.21
CA LEU A 24 -3.52 5.94 -1.45
C LEU A 24 -3.96 7.14 -2.31
N GLY A 25 -3.53 7.18 -3.56
CA GLY A 25 -3.90 8.19 -4.55
C GLY A 25 -5.40 8.18 -4.82
N PHE A 26 -5.99 7.01 -5.05
CA PHE A 26 -7.44 6.85 -5.21
C PHE A 26 -8.20 7.34 -3.99
N ARG A 27 -7.79 6.94 -2.77
CA ARG A 27 -8.43 7.44 -1.54
C ARG A 27 -8.32 8.96 -1.43
N HIS A 28 -7.17 9.54 -1.77
CA HIS A 28 -6.99 10.98 -1.75
C HIS A 28 -7.89 11.67 -2.78
N PHE A 29 -7.95 11.14 -4.00
CA PHE A 29 -8.78 11.66 -5.08
C PHE A 29 -10.26 11.58 -4.72
N TYR A 30 -10.83 10.41 -4.43
CA TYR A 30 -12.27 10.27 -4.14
C TYR A 30 -12.74 10.96 -2.84
N ARG A 31 -11.81 11.22 -1.91
CA ARG A 31 -12.14 11.97 -0.69
C ARG A 31 -12.20 13.48 -0.90
N HIS A 32 -11.45 14.03 -1.88
CA HIS A 32 -11.32 15.49 -2.07
C HIS A 32 -11.85 15.99 -3.43
N SER A 33 -11.95 15.12 -4.42
CA SER A 33 -12.56 15.37 -5.72
C SER A 33 -14.06 15.09 -5.60
N TYR A 34 -14.79 16.14 -5.29
CA TYR A 34 -16.23 16.33 -5.52
C TYR A 34 -17.13 15.11 -5.33
N SER A 35 -17.80 15.13 -4.18
CA SER A 35 -19.07 14.47 -3.88
C SER A 35 -19.91 14.17 -5.11
N HIS A 36 -20.11 12.87 -5.38
CA HIS A 36 -21.39 12.22 -5.71
C HIS A 36 -21.30 11.08 -6.74
N PHE A 37 -20.18 10.91 -7.46
CA PHE A 37 -20.04 9.79 -8.41
C PHE A 37 -18.70 9.07 -8.26
N LEU A 38 -18.79 7.79 -7.93
CA LEU A 38 -17.71 6.82 -7.99
C LEU A 38 -17.55 6.39 -9.46
N ASP A 39 -16.34 6.51 -10.03
CA ASP A 39 -16.04 5.87 -11.31
C ASP A 39 -15.78 4.38 -11.04
N TRP A 40 -16.63 3.54 -11.62
CA TRP A 40 -16.58 2.09 -11.43
C TRP A 40 -15.39 1.45 -12.14
N ASP A 41 -14.94 2.00 -13.27
CA ASP A 41 -13.80 1.49 -14.02
C ASP A 41 -12.51 1.73 -13.23
N ASP A 42 -12.40 2.87 -12.56
CA ASP A 42 -11.27 3.16 -11.68
C ASP A 42 -11.30 2.35 -10.38
N LEU A 43 -12.48 2.09 -9.82
CA LEU A 43 -12.60 1.19 -8.67
C LEU A 43 -12.22 -0.25 -9.03
N GLU A 44 -12.67 -0.75 -10.18
CA GLU A 44 -12.39 -2.12 -10.64
C GLU A 44 -10.88 -2.37 -10.72
N LYS A 45 -10.11 -1.41 -11.24
CA LYS A 45 -8.64 -1.48 -11.29
C LYS A 45 -7.98 -1.68 -9.92
N LEU A 46 -8.65 -1.31 -8.83
CA LEU A 46 -8.16 -1.49 -7.46
C LEU A 46 -8.71 -2.75 -6.80
N VAL A 47 -9.98 -3.08 -7.04
CA VAL A 47 -10.64 -4.22 -6.39
C VAL A 47 -10.21 -5.54 -7.02
N THR A 48 -10.11 -5.60 -8.35
CA THR A 48 -9.73 -6.83 -9.08
C THR A 48 -8.38 -7.40 -8.63
N PRO A 49 -7.29 -6.62 -8.50
CA PRO A 49 -6.01 -7.13 -8.01
C PRO A 49 -5.88 -7.14 -6.47
N LEU A 50 -6.93 -6.78 -5.71
CA LEU A 50 -6.82 -6.58 -4.26
C LEU A 50 -6.35 -7.84 -3.52
N TYR A 51 -6.86 -9.01 -3.92
CA TYR A 51 -6.47 -10.29 -3.32
C TYR A 51 -4.97 -10.56 -3.51
N ILE A 52 -4.46 -10.40 -4.73
CA ILE A 52 -3.04 -10.63 -5.06
C ILE A 52 -2.18 -9.59 -4.33
N THR A 53 -2.60 -8.32 -4.35
CA THR A 53 -1.91 -7.23 -3.65
C THR A 53 -1.76 -7.53 -2.16
N TRP A 54 -2.82 -8.03 -1.51
CA TRP A 54 -2.78 -8.40 -0.09
C TRP A 54 -1.94 -9.66 0.16
N HIS A 55 -2.10 -10.68 -0.68
CA HIS A 55 -1.36 -11.92 -0.60
C HIS A 55 0.16 -11.68 -0.68
N ASP A 56 0.59 -10.72 -1.50
CA ASP A 56 2.01 -10.38 -1.67
C ASP A 56 2.52 -9.43 -0.57
N LEU A 57 1.67 -8.52 -0.06
CA LEU A 57 2.05 -7.59 1.01
C LEU A 57 2.17 -8.28 2.38
N ARG A 58 1.20 -9.13 2.73
CA ARG A 58 1.09 -9.75 4.06
C ARG A 58 2.40 -10.44 4.52
N PRO A 59 3.07 -11.29 3.73
CA PRO A 59 4.30 -11.94 4.18
C PRO A 59 5.45 -10.95 4.38
N GLN A 60 5.49 -9.84 3.64
CA GLN A 60 6.51 -8.79 3.83
C GLN A 60 6.33 -8.10 5.19
N LEU A 61 5.08 -7.76 5.55
CA LEU A 61 4.75 -7.21 6.86
C LEU A 61 5.02 -8.22 7.98
N GLN A 62 4.68 -9.50 7.78
CA GLN A 62 4.94 -10.54 8.78
C GLN A 62 6.43 -10.66 9.07
N ARG A 63 7.27 -10.77 8.04
CA ARG A 63 8.73 -10.81 8.19
C ARG A 63 9.24 -9.61 8.98
N PHE A 64 8.76 -8.40 8.67
CA PHE A 64 9.16 -7.21 9.41
C PHE A 64 8.74 -7.27 10.89
N VAL A 65 7.51 -7.67 11.18
CA VAL A 65 7.04 -7.84 12.56
C VAL A 65 7.88 -8.89 13.30
N ASP A 66 8.23 -10.00 12.64
CA ASP A 66 9.07 -11.04 13.21
C ASP A 66 10.46 -10.49 13.56
N THR A 67 11.07 -9.62 12.73
CA THR A 67 12.35 -8.96 13.07
C THR A 67 12.26 -8.01 14.27
N LEU A 68 11.07 -7.52 14.62
CA LEU A 68 10.87 -6.70 15.81
C LEU A 68 10.62 -7.53 17.07
N ALA A 69 10.26 -8.81 16.91
CA ALA A 69 9.97 -9.74 18.00
C ALA A 69 11.19 -10.57 18.42
N GLU A 70 12.28 -10.54 17.65
CA GLU A 70 13.57 -11.10 18.03
C GLU A 70 14.20 -10.26 19.17
N PRO A 71 14.60 -10.89 20.31
CA PRO A 71 15.16 -10.20 21.48
C PRO A 71 16.57 -9.66 21.28
#